data_AF-Z9JI70-F1
#
_entry.id   AF-Z9JI70-F1
#
_cell.length_a   1.000
_cell.length_b   1.000
_cell.length_c   1.000
_cell.angle_alpha   90.00
_cell.angle_beta   90.00
_cell.angle_gamma   90.00
#
_symmetry.space_group_name_H-M   'P 1'
#
loop_
_entity.id
_entity.type
_entity.pdbx_description
1 polymer ?
#
loop_
_entity_poly.entity_id
_entity_poly.type
_entity_poly.pdbx_seq_one_letter_code
_entity_poly.pdbx_strand_id
1 'polypeptide(L)'
;MIIDGPTQPGSFNLLNTPDSLYAALGPEKFWQQVNKPFLDAAIKRGDDIVLATTPNKAPFNPDRKKSGNIYGPDGTLTGFGREIEYLKKNGYVYDAATGKMVKL
;
A
#
# COMPACT_ATOMS: atom_id res chain seq x y z
N MET A 1 1.33 -17.75 6.73
CA MET A 1 2.03 -16.76 5.89
C MET A 1 2.69 -15.79 6.84
N ILE A 2 4.01 -15.86 7.00
CA ILE A 2 4.75 -14.84 7.78
C ILE A 2 4.96 -13.68 6.81
N ILE A 3 4.42 -12.51 7.15
CA ILE A 3 4.41 -11.33 6.28
C ILE A 3 5.50 -10.33 6.70
N ASP A 4 6.28 -10.63 7.74
CA ASP A 4 7.13 -9.68 8.47
C ASP A 4 8.50 -10.25 8.90
N GLY A 5 9.14 -11.05 8.04
CA GLY A 5 10.47 -11.58 8.31
C GLY A 5 11.53 -10.47 8.57
N PRO A 6 12.61 -10.79 9.32
CA PRO A 6 13.72 -9.85 9.51
C PRO A 6 14.37 -9.49 8.17
N THR A 7 14.62 -8.21 7.94
CA THR A 7 15.39 -7.76 6.79
C THR A 7 16.87 -8.12 6.99
N GLN A 8 17.42 -8.97 6.11
CA GLN A 8 18.86 -9.21 6.04
C GLN A 8 19.55 -8.08 5.26
N PRO A 9 20.81 -7.72 5.57
CA PRO A 9 21.55 -6.74 4.77
C PRO A 9 21.52 -7.09 3.28
N GLY A 10 21.09 -6.14 2.44
CA GLY A 10 20.94 -6.33 0.99
C GLY A 10 19.65 -7.03 0.52
N SER A 11 18.72 -7.33 1.44
CA SER A 11 17.41 -7.90 1.11
C SER A 11 16.26 -6.89 1.27
N PHE A 12 15.07 -7.24 0.79
CA PHE A 12 13.85 -6.48 0.99
C PHE A 12 12.67 -7.41 1.34
N ASN A 13 11.69 -6.86 2.05
CA ASN A 13 10.43 -7.52 2.31
C ASN A 13 9.43 -7.19 1.19
N LEU A 14 8.78 -8.22 0.65
CA LEU A 14 7.79 -8.08 -0.42
C LEU A 14 6.42 -8.54 0.05
N LEU A 15 5.44 -7.65 -0.04
CA LEU A 15 4.04 -8.03 0.06
C LEU A 15 3.54 -8.49 -1.31
N ASN A 16 3.47 -9.80 -1.49
CA ASN A 16 2.90 -10.40 -2.70
C ASN A 16 1.87 -11.46 -2.31
N THR A 17 0.64 -11.29 -2.77
CA THR A 17 -0.46 -12.21 -2.49
C THR A 17 -1.23 -12.50 -3.77
N PRO A 18 -1.73 -13.73 -3.96
CA PRO A 18 -2.55 -14.05 -5.12
C PRO A 18 -3.93 -13.38 -5.03
N ASP A 19 -4.51 -13.05 -6.19
CA ASP A 19 -5.86 -12.46 -6.30
C ASP A 19 -6.94 -13.32 -5.61
N SER A 20 -6.76 -14.65 -5.61
CA SER A 20 -7.68 -15.57 -4.95
C SER A 20 -7.76 -15.36 -3.43
N LEU A 21 -6.68 -14.92 -2.79
CA LEU A 21 -6.69 -14.59 -1.37
C LEU A 21 -7.53 -13.33 -1.11
N TYR A 22 -7.37 -12.31 -1.96
CA TYR A 22 -8.19 -11.11 -1.88
C TYR A 22 -9.68 -11.44 -2.10
N ALA A 23 -9.99 -12.26 -3.11
CA ALA A 23 -11.35 -12.70 -3.39
C ALA A 23 -11.99 -13.47 -2.22
N ALA A 24 -11.21 -14.31 -1.51
CA ALA A 24 -11.70 -15.08 -0.38
C ALA A 24 -11.91 -14.24 0.90
N LEU A 25 -11.04 -13.27 1.15
CA LEU A 25 -11.09 -12.45 2.36
C LEU A 25 -12.03 -11.25 2.22
N GLY A 26 -12.13 -10.69 1.01
CA GLY A 26 -12.76 -9.40 0.79
C GLY A 26 -11.93 -8.24 1.37
N PRO A 27 -12.32 -6.99 1.08
CA PRO A 27 -11.50 -5.81 1.34
C PRO A 27 -11.15 -5.61 2.82
N GLU A 28 -12.10 -5.82 3.74
CA GLU A 28 -11.88 -5.53 5.15
C GLU A 28 -10.98 -6.57 5.84
N LYS A 29 -11.24 -7.87 5.62
CA LYS A 29 -10.39 -8.92 6.21
C LYS A 29 -9.00 -8.91 5.58
N PHE A 30 -8.89 -8.62 4.28
CA PHE A 30 -7.59 -8.49 3.63
C PHE A 30 -6.78 -7.34 4.22
N TRP A 31 -7.41 -6.18 4.45
CA TRP A 31 -6.74 -5.07 5.16
C TRP A 31 -6.23 -5.49 6.55
N GLN A 32 -7.11 -6.11 7.35
CA GLN A 32 -6.79 -6.45 8.75
C GLN A 32 -5.73 -7.55 8.87
N GLN A 33 -5.71 -8.51 7.95
CA GLN A 33 -4.88 -9.72 8.06
C GLN A 33 -3.62 -9.66 7.20
N VAL A 34 -3.57 -8.80 6.18
CA VAL A 34 -2.49 -8.76 5.19
C VAL A 34 -1.83 -7.38 5.17
N ASN A 35 -2.53 -6.35 4.71
CA ASN A 35 -1.92 -5.04 4.47
C ASN A 35 -1.46 -4.37 5.75
N LYS A 36 -2.36 -4.25 6.74
CA LYS A 36 -2.07 -3.52 7.98
C LYS A 36 -0.92 -4.17 8.75
N PRO A 37 -0.88 -5.50 8.98
CA PRO A 37 0.25 -6.12 9.67
C PRO A 37 1.58 -5.94 8.94
N PHE A 38 1.59 -6.03 7.59
CA PHE A 38 2.80 -5.79 6.79
C PHE A 38 3.31 -4.36 6.96
N LEU A 39 2.42 -3.37 6.80
CA LEU A 39 2.77 -1.96 6.95
C LEU A 39 3.17 -1.63 8.39
N ASP A 40 2.50 -2.17 9.40
CA ASP A 40 2.86 -1.99 10.81
C ASP A 40 4.29 -2.46 11.09
N ALA A 41 4.66 -3.62 10.55
CA ALA A 41 6.02 -4.16 10.70
C ALA A 41 7.06 -3.28 9.99
N ALA A 42 6.77 -2.80 8.78
CA ALA A 42 7.66 -1.91 8.04
C ALA A 42 7.82 -0.55 8.73
N ILE A 43 6.73 0.04 9.21
CA ILE A 43 6.71 1.29 10.00
C ILE A 43 7.52 1.11 11.29
N LYS A 44 7.37 -0.02 11.98
CA LYS A 44 8.10 -0.32 13.22
C LYS A 44 9.61 -0.41 12.99
N ARG A 45 10.05 -0.96 11.85
CA ARG A 45 11.46 -1.00 11.47
C ARG A 45 11.99 0.35 10.98
N GLY A 46 11.11 1.26 10.58
CA GLY A 46 11.48 2.53 9.96
C GLY A 46 11.86 2.38 8.49
N ASP A 47 11.31 1.38 7.81
CA ASP A 47 11.62 1.12 6.40
C ASP A 47 11.10 2.26 5.51
N ASP A 48 11.86 2.59 4.47
CA ASP A 48 11.32 3.24 3.27
C ASP A 48 10.40 2.24 2.55
N ILE A 49 9.25 2.71 2.06
CA ILE A 49 8.32 1.84 1.31
C ILE A 49 8.38 2.18 -0.17
N VAL A 50 8.90 1.27 -0.99
CA VAL A 50 8.91 1.40 -2.45
C VAL A 50 7.53 1.07 -3.00
N LEU A 51 6.96 1.96 -3.82
CA LEU A 51 5.66 1.73 -4.45
C LEU A 51 5.84 1.22 -5.88
N ALA A 52 5.17 0.12 -6.24
CA ALA A 52 5.12 -0.37 -7.62
C ALA A 52 4.19 0.48 -8.51
N THR A 53 3.45 1.43 -7.94
CA THR A 53 2.49 2.29 -8.63
C THR A 53 2.56 3.70 -8.07
N THR A 54 2.60 4.70 -8.95
CA THR A 54 2.56 6.12 -8.55
C THR A 54 1.19 6.49 -7.99
N PRO A 55 1.10 7.06 -6.77
CA PRO A 55 -0.15 7.61 -6.24
C PRO A 55 -0.74 8.69 -7.14
N ASN A 56 -1.99 8.52 -7.56
CA ASN A 56 -2.73 9.46 -8.39
C ASN A 56 -4.10 9.75 -7.78
N LYS A 57 -4.27 10.99 -7.32
CA LYS A 57 -5.49 11.51 -6.68
C LYS A 57 -6.58 11.96 -7.66
N ALA A 58 -6.37 11.83 -8.97
CA ALA A 58 -7.44 12.11 -9.93
C ALA A 58 -8.70 11.30 -9.59
N PRO A 59 -9.91 11.79 -9.91
CA PRO A 59 -11.14 11.03 -9.73
C PRO A 59 -11.09 9.70 -10.48
N PHE A 60 -11.90 8.74 -10.02
CA PHE A 60 -12.14 7.52 -10.77
C PHE A 60 -12.62 7.85 -12.20
N ASN A 61 -12.08 7.14 -13.19
CA ASN A 61 -12.54 7.19 -14.57
C ASN A 61 -12.70 5.77 -15.12
N PRO A 62 -13.79 5.45 -15.84
CA PRO A 62 -13.91 4.16 -16.52
C PRO A 62 -12.76 3.87 -17.50
N ASP A 63 -12.18 4.90 -18.12
CA ASP A 63 -10.93 4.79 -18.87
C ASP A 63 -9.75 4.78 -17.88
N ARG A 64 -9.17 3.59 -17.66
CA ARG A 64 -8.04 3.38 -16.73
C ARG A 64 -6.85 4.29 -16.99
N LYS A 65 -6.62 4.73 -18.23
CA LYS A 65 -5.51 5.65 -18.56
C LYS A 65 -5.73 7.06 -18.00
N LYS A 66 -6.98 7.39 -17.66
CA LYS A 66 -7.40 8.69 -17.12
C LYS A 66 -7.83 8.61 -15.66
N SER A 67 -7.94 7.40 -15.10
CA SER A 67 -8.38 7.19 -13.72
C SER A 67 -7.26 7.48 -12.73
N GLY A 68 -7.59 8.10 -11.61
CA GLY A 68 -6.77 7.96 -10.41
C GLY A 68 -6.87 6.55 -9.82
N ASN A 69 -6.03 6.29 -8.83
CA ASN A 69 -5.92 4.98 -8.18
C ASN A 69 -6.11 5.03 -6.65
N ILE A 70 -6.30 6.23 -6.09
CA ILE A 70 -6.56 6.41 -4.65
C ILE A 70 -8.03 6.18 -4.31
N TYR A 71 -8.96 6.65 -5.15
CA TYR A 71 -10.39 6.58 -4.90
C TYR A 71 -11.08 5.66 -5.92
N GLY A 72 -12.07 4.90 -5.43
CA GLY A 72 -12.98 4.10 -6.23
C GLY A 72 -14.12 4.95 -6.85
N PRO A 73 -15.00 4.31 -7.64
CA PRO A 73 -16.12 4.99 -8.31
C PRO A 73 -17.10 5.69 -7.37
N ASP A 74 -17.24 5.18 -6.14
CA ASP A 74 -18.11 5.70 -5.09
C ASP A 74 -17.43 6.76 -4.21
N GLY A 75 -16.20 7.16 -4.54
CA GLY A 75 -15.41 8.12 -3.76
C GLY A 75 -14.76 7.52 -2.51
N THR A 76 -14.96 6.22 -2.23
CA THR A 76 -14.26 5.53 -1.14
C THR A 76 -12.81 5.24 -1.53
N LEU A 77 -11.95 4.97 -0.54
CA LEU A 77 -10.56 4.59 -0.82
C LEU A 77 -10.50 3.19 -1.45
N THR A 78 -9.65 3.04 -2.47
CA THR A 78 -9.23 1.71 -2.94
C THR A 78 -8.36 1.03 -1.87
N GLY A 79 -8.05 -0.26 -2.03
CA GLY A 79 -7.06 -0.93 -1.17
C GLY A 79 -5.72 -0.18 -1.13
N PHE A 80 -5.23 0.22 -2.31
CA PHE A 80 -4.02 1.04 -2.45
C PHE A 80 -4.19 2.44 -1.82
N GLY A 81 -5.33 3.10 -2.02
CA GLY A 81 -5.64 4.37 -1.38
C GLY A 81 -5.61 4.27 0.15
N ARG A 82 -6.12 3.17 0.71
CA ARG A 82 -6.09 2.89 2.15
C ARG A 82 -4.67 2.71 2.68
N GLU A 83 -3.79 2.04 1.94
CA GLU A 83 -2.36 1.92 2.27
C GLU A 83 -1.67 3.29 2.30
N ILE A 84 -1.90 4.12 1.28
CA ILE A 84 -1.31 5.47 1.17
C ILE A 84 -1.76 6.38 2.32
N GLU A 85 -3.05 6.41 2.62
CA GLU A 85 -3.57 7.23 3.73
C GLU A 85 -3.09 6.71 5.10
N TYR A 86 -2.95 5.39 5.24
CA TYR A 86 -2.40 4.79 6.47
C TYR A 86 -0.95 5.19 6.70
N LEU A 87 -0.10 5.12 5.67
CA LEU A 87 1.29 5.54 5.75
C LEU A 87 1.41 7.04 6.08
N LYS A 88 0.62 7.90 5.43
CA LYS A 88 0.59 9.34 5.75
C LYS A 88 0.21 9.62 7.20
N LYS A 89 -0.81 8.93 7.71
CA LYS A 89 -1.22 9.04 9.11
C LYS A 89 -0.09 8.66 10.09
N ASN A 90 0.86 7.83 9.64
CA ASN A 90 2.02 7.40 10.42
C ASN A 90 3.31 8.21 10.11
N GLY A 91 3.19 9.39 9.50
CA GLY A 91 4.29 10.33 9.29
C GLY A 91 5.09 10.10 8.01
N TYR A 92 4.60 9.26 7.09
CA TYR A 92 5.23 9.06 5.80
C TYR A 92 4.74 10.05 4.75
N VAL A 93 5.63 10.48 3.86
CA VAL A 93 5.34 11.33 2.72
C VAL A 93 5.81 10.65 1.44
N TYR A 94 5.03 10.81 0.37
CA TYR A 94 5.42 10.32 -0.94
C TYR A 94 6.52 11.22 -1.53
N ASP A 95 7.69 10.64 -1.79
CA ASP A 95 8.76 11.25 -2.56
C ASP A 95 8.64 10.81 -4.03
N ALA A 96 8.19 11.74 -4.87
CA ALA A 96 8.00 11.51 -6.29
C ALA A 96 9.32 11.29 -7.06
N ALA A 97 10.46 11.75 -6.55
CA ALA A 97 11.76 11.56 -7.20
C ALA A 97 12.24 10.11 -7.07
N THR A 98 11.94 9.47 -5.94
CA THR A 98 12.36 8.09 -5.66
C THR A 98 11.25 7.06 -5.81
N GLY A 99 9.99 7.48 -5.91
CA GLY A 99 8.83 6.58 -5.95
C GLY A 99 8.55 5.89 -4.62
N LYS A 100 9.03 6.47 -3.51
CA LYS A 100 8.94 5.88 -2.17
C LYS A 100 8.00 6.67 -1.27
N MET A 101 7.44 5.99 -0.28
CA MET A 101 6.97 6.64 0.94
C MET A 101 8.12 6.65 1.94
N VAL A 102 8.54 7.83 2.37
CA VAL A 102 9.65 8.03 3.33
C VAL A 102 9.13 8.72 4.58
N LYS A 103 9.71 8.43 5.74
CA LYS A 103 9.31 9.06 7.00
C LYS A 103 10.01 10.41 7.16
N LEU A 104 9.24 11.45 7.49
CA LEU A 104 9.79 12.77 7.88
C LEU A 104 10.29 12.77 9.33
#